data_AF-A0A4Q5ULH7-F1
#
_entry.id   AF-A0A4Q5ULH7-F1
#
_cell.length_a   1.000
_cell.length_b   1.000
_cell.length_c   1.000
_cell.angle_alpha   90.00
_cell.angle_beta   90.00
_cell.angle_gamma   90.00
#
_symmetry.space_group_name_H-M   'P 1'
#
loop_
_entity.id
_entity.type
_entity.pdbx_description
1 polymer ?
#
loop_
_entity_poly.entity_id
_entity_poly.type
_entity_poly.pdbx_seq_one_letter_code
_entity_poly.pdbx_strand_id
1 'polypeptide(L)'
;MTWKTMFASCLFLLCLHFARAQDDRAGLMKELDKAIAESATYDALKHESIRRIKNSFEPLINPSAGSNKLALEYDYYEALYDQYKIFRFDTAYIYAKQLEDIAVLLKDGAKLSQAKIKLMFVLVSAGMFNEASELMKEINISAQPDSIKAHYYALKARYYYDLGDFVNDHFHTPQYYAQASINLDSAVLFYQPGSFESVYQHGLRSLKMDSLQ
;
A
#
# COMPACT_ATOMS: atom_id res chain seq x y z
N MET A 1 48.26 -2.27 -43.12
CA MET A 1 47.06 -2.15 -42.26
C MET A 1 47.17 -3.24 -41.20
N THR A 2 47.41 -2.87 -39.94
CA THR A 2 47.84 -3.82 -38.90
C THR A 2 46.66 -4.64 -38.38
N TRP A 3 46.86 -5.91 -38.03
CA TRP A 3 45.84 -6.79 -37.39
C TRP A 3 45.06 -6.10 -36.27
N LYS A 4 45.73 -5.20 -35.54
CA LYS A 4 45.14 -4.37 -34.48
C LYS A 4 43.99 -3.47 -34.97
N THR A 5 44.08 -2.90 -36.18
CA THR A 5 43.01 -2.06 -36.74
C THR A 5 41.82 -2.89 -37.24
N MET A 6 42.05 -4.13 -37.69
CA MET A 6 40.96 -5.04 -38.07
C MET A 6 40.22 -5.60 -36.84
N PHE A 7 40.95 -5.92 -35.77
CA PHE A 7 40.33 -6.39 -34.52
C PHE A 7 39.51 -5.29 -33.83
N ALA A 8 40.02 -4.05 -33.81
CA ALA A 8 39.29 -2.91 -33.30
C ALA A 8 38.01 -2.60 -34.12
N SER A 9 38.07 -2.76 -35.45
CA SER A 9 36.92 -2.57 -36.34
C SER A 9 35.85 -3.67 -36.15
N CYS A 10 36.26 -4.94 -35.97
CA CYS A 10 35.35 -6.03 -35.61
C CYS A 10 34.70 -5.84 -34.23
N LEU A 11 35.46 -5.38 -33.22
CA LEU A 11 34.92 -5.11 -31.88
C LEU A 11 33.89 -3.96 -31.92
N PHE A 12 34.14 -2.93 -32.73
CA PHE A 12 33.23 -1.80 -32.91
C PHE A 12 31.92 -2.21 -33.61
N LEU A 13 32.01 -3.09 -34.62
CA LEU A 13 30.83 -3.65 -35.31
C LEU A 13 30.01 -4.58 -34.40
N LEU A 14 30.66 -5.33 -33.50
CA LEU A 14 30.01 -6.14 -32.46
C LEU A 14 29.30 -5.28 -31.41
N CYS A 15 29.91 -4.17 -30.95
CA CYS A 15 29.26 -3.23 -30.03
C CYS A 15 28.00 -2.57 -30.64
N LEU A 16 28.00 -2.29 -31.95
CA LEU A 16 26.83 -1.73 -32.64
C LEU A 16 25.66 -2.73 -32.76
N HIS A 17 25.94 -4.04 -32.72
CA HIS A 17 24.89 -5.09 -32.74
C HIS A 17 24.22 -5.27 -31.36
N PHE A 18 24.97 -5.06 -30.26
CA PHE A 18 24.43 -5.13 -28.90
C PHE A 18 23.78 -3.81 -28.41
N ALA A 19 23.96 -2.70 -29.15
CA ALA A 19 23.44 -1.38 -28.78
C ALA A 19 22.02 -1.08 -29.31
N ARG A 20 21.15 -2.11 -29.44
CA ARG A 20 19.71 -1.88 -29.66
C ARG A 20 18.96 -2.00 -28.34
N ALA A 21 19.06 -0.96 -27.52
CA ALA A 21 18.00 -0.66 -26.56
C ALA A 21 16.85 -0.05 -27.38
N GLN A 22 15.84 -0.86 -27.72
CA GLN A 22 14.65 -0.35 -28.38
C GLN A 22 13.83 0.40 -27.32
N ASP A 23 13.86 1.72 -27.38
CA ASP A 23 13.00 2.61 -26.59
C ASP A 23 11.55 2.40 -27.07
N ASP A 24 10.86 1.40 -26.49
CA ASP A 24 9.46 1.07 -26.80
C ASP A 24 8.47 2.02 -26.10
N ARG A 25 8.89 3.27 -25.86
CA ARG A 25 8.03 4.30 -25.27
C ARG A 25 6.74 4.49 -26.07
N ALA A 26 6.79 4.40 -27.40
CA ALA A 26 5.60 4.52 -28.24
C ALA A 26 4.63 3.33 -28.05
N GLY A 27 5.13 2.11 -27.91
CA GLY A 27 4.34 0.93 -27.57
C GLY A 27 3.72 1.06 -26.17
N LEU A 28 4.53 1.44 -25.18
CA LEU A 28 4.08 1.66 -23.80
C LEU A 28 3.01 2.75 -23.68
N MET A 29 3.14 3.86 -24.41
CA MET A 29 2.08 4.90 -24.43
C MET A 29 0.79 4.38 -25.04
N LYS A 30 0.87 3.57 -26.10
CA LYS A 30 -0.31 2.96 -26.72
C LYS A 30 -1.00 1.96 -25.79
N GLU A 31 -0.23 1.17 -25.05
CA GLU A 31 -0.76 0.26 -24.02
C GLU A 31 -1.41 1.03 -22.86
N LEU A 32 -0.79 2.12 -22.42
CA LEU A 32 -1.36 3.02 -21.41
C LEU A 32 -2.70 3.61 -21.87
N ASP A 33 -2.77 4.16 -23.09
CA ASP A 33 -4.01 4.70 -23.65
C ASP A 33 -5.11 3.64 -23.73
N LYS A 34 -4.75 2.42 -24.11
CA LYS A 34 -5.68 1.28 -24.13
C LYS A 34 -6.18 0.95 -22.72
N ALA A 35 -5.29 0.87 -21.73
CA ALA A 35 -5.66 0.60 -20.34
C ALA A 35 -6.58 1.69 -19.77
N ILE A 36 -6.32 2.97 -20.10
CA ILE A 36 -7.18 4.09 -19.71
C ILE A 36 -8.57 3.98 -20.36
N ALA A 37 -8.63 3.63 -21.65
CA ALA A 37 -9.90 3.43 -22.36
C ALA A 37 -10.74 2.28 -21.78
N GLU A 38 -10.10 1.28 -21.15
CA GLU A 38 -10.75 0.16 -20.48
C GLU A 38 -11.19 0.45 -19.03
N SER A 39 -10.94 1.65 -18.49
CA SER A 39 -11.31 2.06 -17.13
C SER A 39 -12.75 1.70 -16.73
N ALA A 40 -13.73 1.96 -17.59
CA ALA A 40 -15.13 1.63 -17.33
C ALA A 40 -15.37 0.12 -17.15
N THR A 41 -14.61 -0.73 -17.84
CA THR A 41 -14.66 -2.19 -17.67
C THR A 41 -14.07 -2.60 -16.33
N TYR A 42 -12.94 -2.02 -15.92
CA TYR A 42 -12.34 -2.28 -14.61
C TYR A 42 -13.27 -1.85 -13.46
N ASP A 43 -13.96 -0.71 -13.61
CA ASP A 43 -14.96 -0.23 -12.64
C ASP A 43 -16.16 -1.18 -12.56
N ALA A 44 -16.66 -1.67 -13.69
CA ALA A 44 -17.74 -2.64 -13.73
C ALA A 44 -17.36 -3.95 -13.00
N LEU A 45 -16.15 -4.47 -13.22
CA LEU A 45 -15.62 -5.64 -12.53
C LEU A 45 -15.50 -5.41 -11.01
N LYS A 46 -15.06 -4.22 -10.61
CA LYS A 46 -15.01 -3.83 -9.20
C LYS A 46 -16.40 -3.81 -8.56
N HIS A 47 -17.39 -3.22 -9.23
CA HIS A 47 -18.78 -3.20 -8.77
C HIS A 47 -19.39 -4.59 -8.68
N GLU A 48 -19.07 -5.49 -9.61
CA GLU A 48 -19.51 -6.89 -9.55
C GLU A 48 -18.90 -7.62 -8.34
N SER A 49 -17.60 -7.44 -8.08
CA SER A 49 -16.93 -7.99 -6.90
C SER A 49 -17.63 -7.56 -5.60
N ILE A 50 -17.91 -6.26 -5.46
CA ILE A 50 -18.64 -5.71 -4.31
C ILE A 50 -20.03 -6.32 -4.19
N ARG A 51 -20.76 -6.46 -5.30
CA ARG A 51 -22.10 -7.08 -5.31
C ARG A 51 -22.05 -8.53 -4.82
N ARG A 52 -21.06 -9.30 -5.27
CA ARG A 52 -20.88 -10.69 -4.82
C ARG A 52 -20.65 -10.78 -3.31
N ILE A 53 -19.80 -9.91 -2.74
CA ILE A 53 -19.57 -9.84 -1.30
C ILE A 53 -20.87 -9.51 -0.55
N LYS A 54 -21.61 -8.49 -1.00
CA LYS A 54 -22.88 -8.12 -0.36
C LYS A 54 -23.86 -9.29 -0.34
N ASN A 55 -24.04 -9.95 -1.48
CA ASN A 55 -24.96 -11.07 -1.61
C ASN A 55 -24.51 -12.29 -0.79
N SER A 56 -23.21 -12.54 -0.61
CA SER A 56 -22.72 -13.67 0.18
C SER A 56 -22.90 -13.48 1.69
N PHE A 57 -22.91 -12.23 2.16
CA PHE A 57 -23.06 -11.90 3.58
C PHE A 57 -24.51 -11.61 4.00
N GLU A 58 -25.37 -11.18 3.10
CA GLU A 58 -26.79 -10.92 3.35
C GLU A 58 -27.51 -12.04 4.13
N PRO A 59 -27.39 -13.34 3.77
CA PRO A 59 -28.03 -14.41 4.54
C PRO A 59 -27.40 -14.63 5.93
N LEU A 60 -26.16 -14.21 6.15
CA LEU A 60 -25.39 -14.44 7.38
C LEU A 60 -25.66 -13.38 8.46
N ILE A 61 -25.99 -12.15 8.05
CA ILE A 61 -26.21 -11.00 8.96
C ILE A 61 -27.68 -10.93 9.43
N ASN A 62 -28.45 -12.01 9.24
CA ASN A 62 -29.84 -12.06 9.68
C ASN A 62 -29.99 -11.93 11.22
N PRO A 63 -31.12 -11.42 11.73
CA PRO A 63 -31.37 -11.26 13.18
C PRO A 63 -31.18 -12.54 14.01
N SER A 64 -31.25 -13.70 13.36
CA SER A 64 -31.05 -15.04 13.92
C SER A 64 -29.59 -15.40 14.21
N ALA A 65 -28.61 -14.57 13.81
CA ALA A 65 -27.16 -14.85 13.94
C ALA A 65 -26.64 -14.90 15.39
N GLY A 66 -27.50 -14.61 16.38
CA GLY A 66 -27.22 -14.80 17.80
C GLY A 66 -25.92 -14.13 18.26
N SER A 67 -25.15 -14.81 19.10
CA SER A 67 -23.91 -14.30 19.69
C SER A 67 -22.77 -14.05 18.69
N ASN A 68 -22.84 -14.56 17.45
CA ASN A 68 -21.78 -14.41 16.45
C ASN A 68 -21.99 -13.22 15.50
N LYS A 69 -23.09 -12.48 15.65
CA LYS A 69 -23.47 -11.41 14.74
C LYS A 69 -22.38 -10.35 14.55
N LEU A 70 -21.79 -9.86 15.63
CA LEU A 70 -20.75 -8.81 15.57
C LEU A 70 -19.49 -9.28 14.84
N ALA A 71 -19.09 -10.55 15.00
CA ALA A 71 -17.95 -11.09 14.28
C ALA A 71 -18.22 -11.19 12.77
N LEU A 72 -19.43 -11.64 12.38
CA LEU A 72 -19.84 -11.68 10.98
C LEU A 72 -19.94 -10.27 10.37
N GLU A 73 -20.42 -9.28 11.12
CA GLU A 73 -20.44 -7.88 10.69
C GLU A 73 -19.02 -7.34 10.51
N TYR A 74 -18.09 -7.68 11.39
CA TYR A 74 -16.68 -7.32 11.24
C TYR A 74 -16.10 -7.88 9.93
N ASP A 75 -16.25 -9.18 9.69
CA ASP A 75 -15.74 -9.85 8.48
C ASP A 75 -16.37 -9.26 7.21
N TYR A 76 -17.66 -8.89 7.28
CA TYR A 76 -18.37 -8.23 6.19
C TYR A 76 -17.80 -6.86 5.85
N TYR A 77 -17.65 -5.98 6.85
CA TYR A 77 -17.10 -4.65 6.64
C TYR A 77 -15.63 -4.69 6.26
N GLU A 78 -14.88 -5.71 6.70
CA GLU A 78 -13.50 -5.91 6.30
C GLU A 78 -13.41 -6.26 4.81
N ALA A 79 -14.22 -7.22 4.36
CA ALA A 79 -14.29 -7.59 2.96
C ALA A 79 -14.69 -6.41 2.06
N LEU A 80 -15.64 -5.58 2.51
CA LEU A 80 -16.03 -4.37 1.78
C LEU A 80 -14.94 -3.30 1.81
N TYR A 81 -14.32 -3.05 2.95
CA TYR A 81 -13.19 -2.13 3.08
C TYR A 81 -12.10 -2.47 2.05
N ASP A 82 -11.73 -3.74 1.93
CA ASP A 82 -10.68 -4.16 1.00
C ASP A 82 -11.03 -3.93 -0.48
N GLN A 83 -12.31 -3.90 -0.84
CA GLN A 83 -12.72 -3.48 -2.18
C GLN A 83 -12.61 -1.97 -2.40
N TYR A 84 -12.85 -1.17 -1.37
CA TYR A 84 -12.95 0.28 -1.48
C TYR A 84 -11.67 1.05 -1.16
N LYS A 85 -10.72 0.47 -0.40
CA LYS A 85 -9.56 1.19 0.16
C LYS A 85 -8.68 1.92 -0.86
N ILE A 86 -8.64 1.45 -2.11
CA ILE A 86 -7.95 2.11 -3.24
C ILE A 86 -8.91 2.67 -4.30
N PHE A 87 -10.21 2.40 -4.17
CA PHE A 87 -11.21 2.71 -5.20
C PHE A 87 -12.05 3.94 -4.85
N ARG A 88 -12.44 4.12 -3.58
CA ARG A 88 -13.25 5.27 -3.16
C ARG A 88 -13.05 5.58 -1.68
N PHE A 89 -12.38 6.70 -1.42
CA PHE A 89 -11.99 7.18 -0.09
C PHE A 89 -13.17 7.19 0.91
N ASP A 90 -14.24 7.94 0.63
CA ASP A 90 -15.34 8.15 1.59
C ASP A 90 -15.94 6.83 2.09
N THR A 91 -16.07 5.85 1.19
CA THR A 91 -16.64 4.55 1.52
C THR A 91 -15.66 3.67 2.30
N ALA A 92 -14.38 3.70 1.95
CA ALA A 92 -13.36 3.01 2.73
C ALA A 92 -13.25 3.58 4.15
N TYR A 93 -13.35 4.90 4.29
CA TYR A 93 -13.36 5.59 5.57
C TYR A 93 -14.53 5.12 6.45
N ILE A 94 -15.76 5.13 5.89
CA ILE A 94 -16.95 4.65 6.59
C ILE A 94 -16.78 3.21 7.07
N TYR A 95 -16.32 2.30 6.21
CA TYR A 95 -16.15 0.89 6.61
C TYR A 95 -15.01 0.69 7.62
N ALA A 96 -13.92 1.45 7.54
CA ALA A 96 -12.89 1.42 8.58
C ALA A 96 -13.42 1.89 9.94
N LYS A 97 -14.28 2.92 9.97
CA LYS A 97 -14.97 3.35 11.21
C LYS A 97 -15.94 2.29 11.75
N GLN A 98 -16.71 1.64 10.87
CA GLN A 98 -17.58 0.54 11.29
C GLN A 98 -16.79 -0.63 11.90
N LEU A 99 -15.64 -0.98 11.31
CA LEU A 99 -14.74 -1.99 11.88
C LEU A 99 -14.24 -1.60 13.27
N GLU A 100 -13.91 -0.32 13.47
CA GLU A 100 -13.47 0.19 14.77
C GLU A 100 -14.58 0.06 15.82
N ASP A 101 -15.79 0.54 15.49
CA ASP A 101 -16.95 0.48 16.38
C ASP A 101 -17.29 -0.95 16.78
N ILE A 102 -17.28 -1.87 15.81
CA ILE A 102 -17.54 -3.30 16.06
C ILE A 102 -16.43 -3.92 16.90
N ALA A 103 -15.16 -3.59 16.65
CA ALA A 103 -14.04 -4.11 17.44
C ALA A 103 -14.12 -3.68 18.92
N VAL A 104 -14.59 -2.44 19.18
CA VAL A 104 -14.88 -1.96 20.55
C VAL A 104 -15.98 -2.80 21.19
N LEU A 105 -17.08 -3.06 20.48
CA LEU A 105 -18.19 -3.88 20.99
C LEU A 105 -17.75 -5.33 21.26
N LEU A 106 -16.90 -5.89 20.39
CA LEU A 106 -16.29 -7.21 20.56
C LEU A 106 -15.27 -7.26 21.70
N LYS A 107 -14.79 -6.11 22.20
CA LYS A 107 -13.67 -5.99 23.15
C LYS A 107 -12.41 -6.70 22.66
N ASP A 108 -12.18 -6.68 21.34
CA ASP A 108 -11.05 -7.32 20.69
C ASP A 108 -10.00 -6.26 20.34
N GLY A 109 -8.95 -6.16 21.18
CA GLY A 109 -7.89 -5.16 21.01
C GLY A 109 -7.06 -5.34 19.74
N ALA A 110 -6.96 -6.56 19.20
CA ALA A 110 -6.26 -6.82 17.96
C ALA A 110 -7.07 -6.33 16.76
N LYS A 111 -8.37 -6.66 16.71
CA LYS A 111 -9.29 -6.12 15.71
C LYS A 111 -9.41 -4.60 15.77
N LEU A 112 -9.38 -4.02 16.97
CA LEU A 112 -9.41 -2.57 17.15
C LEU A 112 -8.15 -1.93 16.55
N SER A 113 -6.98 -2.47 16.84
CA SER A 113 -5.71 -1.99 16.28
C SER A 113 -5.70 -2.13 14.76
N GLN A 114 -6.18 -3.24 14.22
CA GLN A 114 -6.29 -3.45 12.76
C GLN A 114 -7.24 -2.44 12.11
N ALA A 115 -8.41 -2.19 12.72
CA ALA A 115 -9.37 -1.21 12.20
C ALA A 115 -8.78 0.21 12.17
N LYS A 116 -8.06 0.61 13.23
CA LYS A 116 -7.37 1.91 13.26
C LYS A 116 -6.23 1.98 12.24
N ILE A 117 -5.47 0.90 12.01
CA ILE A 117 -4.46 0.85 10.95
C ILE A 117 -5.11 0.97 9.56
N LYS A 118 -6.25 0.31 9.33
CA LYS A 118 -7.03 0.43 8.09
C LYS A 118 -7.53 1.86 7.87
N LEU A 119 -7.98 2.54 8.93
CA LEU A 119 -8.39 3.95 8.87
C LEU A 119 -7.19 4.87 8.60
N MET A 120 -6.06 4.64 9.26
CA MET A 120 -4.80 5.33 8.98
C MET A 120 -4.41 5.19 7.51
N PHE A 121 -4.56 4.01 6.91
CA PHE A 121 -4.24 3.79 5.49
C PHE A 121 -5.07 4.67 4.58
N VAL A 122 -6.37 4.80 4.87
CA VAL A 122 -7.31 5.63 4.10
C VAL A 122 -6.94 7.11 4.22
N LEU A 123 -6.65 7.59 5.44
CA LEU A 123 -6.24 8.96 5.70
C LEU A 123 -4.92 9.33 5.02
N VAL A 124 -3.88 8.48 5.15
CA VAL A 124 -2.58 8.67 4.49
C VAL A 124 -2.76 8.74 2.97
N SER A 125 -3.56 7.84 2.40
CA SER A 125 -3.79 7.78 0.95
C SER A 125 -4.53 9.00 0.41
N ALA A 126 -5.22 9.77 1.26
CA ALA A 126 -5.87 11.03 0.90
C ALA A 126 -5.06 12.28 1.27
N GLY A 127 -3.84 12.13 1.82
CA GLY A 127 -3.01 13.25 2.26
C GLY A 127 -3.47 13.91 3.57
N MET A 128 -4.34 13.24 4.35
CA MET A 128 -4.86 13.73 5.63
C MET A 128 -3.88 13.42 6.78
N PHE A 129 -2.71 14.05 6.72
CA PHE A 129 -1.58 13.68 7.58
C PHE A 129 -1.76 14.08 9.05
N ASN A 130 -2.50 15.15 9.34
CA ASN A 130 -2.75 15.56 10.72
C ASN A 130 -3.68 14.55 11.41
N GLU A 131 -4.77 14.19 10.75
CA GLU A 131 -5.75 13.21 11.22
C GLU A 131 -5.11 11.83 11.39
N ALA A 132 -4.26 11.42 10.43
CA ALA A 132 -3.51 10.17 10.55
C ALA A 132 -2.56 10.20 11.76
N SER A 133 -1.88 11.33 12.02
CA SER A 133 -0.98 11.49 13.16
C SER A 133 -1.71 11.39 14.51
N GLU A 134 -2.87 12.03 14.64
CA GLU A 134 -3.69 11.91 15.85
C GLU A 134 -4.16 10.47 16.07
N LEU A 135 -4.66 9.81 15.01
CA LEU A 135 -5.09 8.42 15.10
C LEU A 135 -3.96 7.46 15.54
N MET A 136 -2.73 7.69 15.09
CA MET A 136 -1.57 6.87 15.48
C MET A 136 -1.32 6.86 16.99
N LYS A 137 -1.65 7.95 17.70
CA LYS A 137 -1.47 8.06 19.16
C LYS A 137 -2.41 7.14 19.93
N GLU A 138 -3.52 6.74 19.30
CA GLU A 138 -4.53 5.90 19.92
C GLU A 138 -4.29 4.40 19.70
N ILE A 139 -3.29 4.01 18.91
CA ILE A 139 -2.99 2.63 18.58
C ILE A 139 -1.97 2.06 19.59
N ASN A 140 -2.42 1.17 20.47
CA ASN A 140 -1.52 0.44 21.36
C ASN A 140 -0.83 -0.72 20.61
N ILE A 141 0.22 -0.40 19.87
CA ILE A 141 0.92 -1.37 19.01
C ILE A 141 1.82 -2.34 19.79
N SER A 142 2.30 -1.94 20.97
CA SER A 142 3.28 -2.72 21.76
C SER A 142 2.77 -4.12 22.13
N ALA A 143 1.47 -4.22 22.44
CA ALA A 143 0.80 -5.44 22.87
C ALA A 143 0.27 -6.31 21.70
N GLN A 144 0.48 -5.90 20.45
CA GLN A 144 -0.08 -6.60 19.29
C GLN A 144 0.84 -7.71 18.76
N PRO A 145 0.28 -8.71 18.05
CA PRO A 145 1.04 -9.68 17.27
C PRO A 145 1.96 -9.02 16.23
N ASP A 146 3.02 -9.73 15.88
CA ASP A 146 4.05 -9.25 14.95
C ASP A 146 3.49 -8.89 13.57
N SER A 147 2.46 -9.60 13.09
CA SER A 147 1.78 -9.28 11.83
C SER A 147 1.15 -7.88 11.84
N ILE A 148 0.53 -7.48 12.95
CA ILE A 148 -0.05 -6.14 13.12
C ILE A 148 1.05 -5.09 13.26
N LYS A 149 2.11 -5.41 14.02
CA LYS A 149 3.28 -4.54 14.18
C LYS A 149 3.93 -4.24 12.83
N ALA A 150 4.16 -5.26 12.01
CA ALA A 150 4.73 -5.14 10.68
C ALA A 150 3.92 -4.15 9.83
N HIS A 151 2.60 -4.35 9.75
CA HIS A 151 1.71 -3.49 8.97
C HIS A 151 1.66 -2.05 9.50
N TYR A 152 1.61 -1.86 10.82
CA TYR A 152 1.62 -0.54 11.44
C TYR A 152 2.89 0.23 11.08
N TYR A 153 4.06 -0.38 11.30
CA TYR A 153 5.34 0.27 11.07
C TYR A 153 5.59 0.54 9.59
N ALA A 154 5.20 -0.37 8.70
CA ALA A 154 5.29 -0.15 7.25
C ALA A 154 4.40 1.03 6.81
N LEU A 155 3.17 1.12 7.33
CA LEU A 155 2.28 2.22 7.02
C LEU A 155 2.76 3.54 7.62
N LYS A 156 3.36 3.52 8.80
CA LYS A 156 3.96 4.70 9.43
C LYS A 156 5.21 5.18 8.68
N ALA A 157 5.99 4.26 8.12
CA ALA A 157 7.07 4.60 7.20
C ALA A 157 6.53 5.31 5.97
N ARG A 158 5.49 4.74 5.32
CA ARG A 158 4.80 5.38 4.21
C ARG A 158 4.27 6.77 4.56
N TYR A 159 3.60 6.93 5.71
CA TYR A 159 3.12 8.23 6.18
C TYR A 159 4.21 9.30 6.14
N TYR A 160 5.39 9.00 6.67
CA TYR A 160 6.48 9.96 6.72
C TYR A 160 7.13 10.20 5.35
N TYR A 161 7.23 9.19 4.48
CA TYR A 161 7.66 9.42 3.10
C TYR A 161 6.66 10.31 2.35
N ASP A 162 5.37 9.99 2.39
CA ASP A 162 4.30 10.74 1.73
C ASP A 162 4.23 12.19 2.29
N LEU A 163 4.42 12.38 3.60
CA LEU A 163 4.49 13.72 4.22
C LEU A 163 5.74 14.50 3.77
N GLY A 164 6.89 13.82 3.68
CA GLY A 164 8.12 14.43 3.18
C GLY A 164 8.00 14.86 1.71
N ASP A 165 7.35 14.03 0.88
CA ASP A 165 7.02 14.34 -0.52
C ASP A 165 6.01 15.48 -0.64
N PHE A 166 5.06 15.57 0.29
CA PHE A 166 4.06 16.64 0.31
C PHE A 166 4.68 17.99 0.68
N VAL A 167 5.53 18.01 1.72
CA VAL A 167 6.20 19.22 2.19
C VAL A 167 7.28 19.66 1.19
N ASN A 168 8.07 18.72 0.70
CA ASN A 168 9.06 18.90 -0.37
C ASN A 168 9.96 20.14 -0.21
N ASP A 169 10.55 20.30 0.98
CA ASP A 169 11.49 21.39 1.25
C ASP A 169 12.81 20.86 1.82
N HIS A 170 13.85 21.70 1.77
CA HIS A 170 15.18 21.30 2.18
C HIS A 170 15.37 21.27 3.71
N PHE A 171 14.41 21.74 4.50
CA PHE A 171 14.52 21.92 5.94
C PHE A 171 13.86 20.78 6.73
N HIS A 172 12.70 20.31 6.28
CA HIS A 172 11.83 19.38 6.98
C HIS A 172 11.80 18.00 6.31
N THR A 173 11.81 17.92 4.97
CA THR A 173 11.75 16.63 4.25
C THR A 173 12.82 15.63 4.71
N PRO A 174 14.09 16.01 4.94
CA PRO A 174 15.10 15.08 5.45
C PRO A 174 14.73 14.43 6.79
N GLN A 175 14.09 15.19 7.69
CA GLN A 175 13.66 14.68 8.99
C GLN A 175 12.53 13.67 8.86
N TYR A 176 11.56 13.93 7.99
CA TYR A 176 10.48 12.97 7.71
C TYR A 176 11.03 11.70 7.08
N TYR A 177 11.93 11.78 6.09
CA TYR A 177 12.53 10.59 5.49
C TYR A 177 13.37 9.77 6.49
N ALA A 178 14.04 10.42 7.44
CA ALA A 178 14.72 9.73 8.52
C ALA A 178 13.74 8.96 9.43
N GLN A 179 12.61 9.58 9.79
CA GLN A 179 11.55 8.89 10.54
C GLN A 179 10.95 7.74 9.74
N ALA A 180 10.75 7.91 8.43
CA ALA A 180 10.27 6.86 7.55
C ALA A 180 11.20 5.64 7.59
N SER A 181 12.51 5.87 7.48
CA SER A 181 13.54 4.81 7.49
C SER A 181 13.56 4.04 8.82
N ILE A 182 13.45 4.73 9.96
CA ILE A 182 13.39 4.08 11.29
C ILE A 182 12.16 3.16 11.41
N ASN A 183 11.00 3.62 10.94
CA ASN A 183 9.78 2.82 10.98
C ASN A 183 9.86 1.66 9.99
N LEU A 184 10.49 1.85 8.84
CA LEU A 184 10.72 0.80 7.86
C LEU A 184 11.61 -0.31 8.41
N ASP A 185 12.71 0.05 9.07
CA ASP A 185 13.59 -0.90 9.75
C ASP A 185 12.81 -1.69 10.81
N SER A 186 11.94 -1.02 11.57
CA SER A 186 11.06 -1.67 12.55
C SER A 186 10.08 -2.65 11.90
N ALA A 187 9.54 -2.33 10.73
CA ALA A 187 8.61 -3.21 10.01
C ALA A 187 9.30 -4.49 9.51
N VAL A 188 10.51 -4.35 8.96
CA VAL A 188 11.26 -5.47 8.37
C VAL A 188 11.62 -6.54 9.41
N LEU A 189 11.79 -6.17 10.69
CA LEU A 189 12.01 -7.13 11.77
C LEU A 189 10.88 -8.16 11.92
N PHE A 190 9.67 -7.82 11.48
CA PHE A 190 8.49 -8.66 11.63
C PHE A 190 8.10 -9.40 10.33
N TYR A 191 8.77 -9.10 9.21
CA TYR A 191 8.54 -9.81 7.95
C TYR A 191 9.43 -11.05 7.84
N GLN A 192 8.92 -12.07 7.16
CA GLN A 192 9.73 -13.23 6.80
C GLN A 192 10.83 -12.79 5.81
N PRO A 193 12.11 -13.11 6.07
CA PRO A 193 13.18 -12.77 5.14
C PRO A 193 12.91 -13.33 3.74
N GLY A 194 13.00 -12.48 2.72
CA GLY A 194 12.74 -12.86 1.33
C GLY A 194 11.26 -12.90 0.93
N SER A 195 10.33 -12.57 1.83
CA SER A 195 8.93 -12.33 1.44
C SER A 195 8.83 -11.13 0.51
N PHE A 196 7.73 -11.05 -0.24
CA PHE A 196 7.44 -9.90 -1.09
C PHE A 196 7.49 -8.58 -0.30
N GLU A 197 6.90 -8.55 0.89
CA GLU A 197 6.87 -7.37 1.76
C GLU A 197 8.28 -6.94 2.15
N SER A 198 9.13 -7.88 2.57
CA SER A 198 10.52 -7.60 2.93
C SER A 198 11.29 -7.01 1.73
N VAL A 199 11.20 -7.62 0.56
CA VAL A 199 11.88 -7.15 -0.66
C VAL A 199 11.35 -5.78 -1.10
N TYR A 200 10.04 -5.59 -1.06
CA TYR A 200 9.38 -4.32 -1.40
C TYR A 200 9.86 -3.19 -0.49
N GLN A 201 9.89 -3.41 0.84
CA GLN A 201 10.37 -2.41 1.78
C GLN A 201 11.85 -2.06 1.55
N HIS A 202 12.70 -3.04 1.25
CA HIS A 202 14.10 -2.77 0.91
C HIS A 202 14.23 -1.90 -0.36
N GLY A 203 13.46 -2.20 -1.41
CA GLY A 203 13.45 -1.41 -2.65
C GLY A 203 12.97 0.03 -2.42
N LEU A 204 11.91 0.21 -1.63
CA LEU A 204 11.38 1.53 -1.29
C LEU A 204 12.42 2.40 -0.56
N ARG A 205 13.17 1.80 0.38
CA ARG A 205 14.26 2.48 1.08
C ARG A 205 15.31 3.01 0.12
N SER A 206 15.79 2.16 -0.80
CA SER A 206 16.79 2.55 -1.79
C SER A 206 16.32 3.71 -2.65
N LEU A 207 15.09 3.63 -3.18
CA LEU A 207 14.53 4.69 -4.03
C LEU A 207 14.41 6.04 -3.32
N LYS A 208 14.02 6.04 -2.03
CA LYS A 208 13.84 7.27 -1.25
C LYS A 208 15.15 7.85 -0.69
N MET A 209 16.16 7.02 -0.46
CA MET A 209 17.48 7.49 -0.04
C MET A 209 18.25 8.13 -1.20
N ASP A 210 18.10 7.60 -2.42
CA ASP A 210 18.73 8.17 -3.62
C ASP A 210 18.18 9.57 -3.94
N SER A 211 16.91 9.85 -3.63
CA SER A 211 16.30 11.18 -3.85
C SER A 211 16.77 12.28 -2.88
N LEU A 212 17.62 11.95 -1.90
CA LEU A 212 18.22 12.93 -0.98
C LEU A 212 19.61 13.42 -1.43
N GLN A 213 20.16 12.88 -2.53
CA GLN A 213 21.43 13.28 -3.13
C GLN A 213 21.24 14.36 -4.19
#